data_AF-A0A5P3MTV4-F1
#
_entry.id   AF-A0A5P3MTV4-F1
#
_cell.length_a   1.000
_cell.length_b   1.000
_cell.length_c   1.000
_cell.angle_alpha   90.00
_cell.angle_beta   90.00
_cell.angle_gamma   90.00
#
_symmetry.space_group_name_H-M   'P 1'
#
loop_
_entity.id
_entity.type
_entity.pdbx_description
1 polymer ?
#
loop_
_entity_poly.entity_id
_entity_poly.type
_entity_poly.pdbx_seq_one_letter_code
_entity_poly.pdbx_strand_id
1 'polypeptide(L)'
;MLGAANEIGNCYKSRKKDKLYCLYFDYTARIFDARMSEAMNFPATEFFDDERFAERTISKVYLPRDVSMDEANQHLSELYGKLTQKISVKIYTSVQ
;
A
#
# COMPACT_ATOMS: atom_id res chain seq x y z
N MET A 1 -7.70 -1.66 -10.20
CA MET A 1 -7.40 -2.98 -9.56
C MET A 1 -8.42 -3.36 -8.48
N LEU A 2 -9.66 -3.67 -8.87
CA LEU A 2 -10.74 -3.94 -7.91
C LEU A 2 -10.53 -5.24 -7.09
N GLY A 3 -9.87 -6.25 -7.65
CA GLY A 3 -9.55 -7.50 -6.93
C GLY A 3 -8.62 -7.26 -5.74
N ALA A 4 -7.48 -6.60 -5.96
CA ALA A 4 -6.53 -6.27 -4.91
C ALA A 4 -7.16 -5.38 -3.83
N ALA A 5 -7.96 -4.37 -4.22
CA ALA A 5 -8.68 -3.52 -3.28
C ALA A 5 -9.60 -4.31 -2.35
N ASN A 6 -10.34 -5.29 -2.88
CA ASN A 6 -11.21 -6.16 -2.07
C ASN A 6 -10.39 -7.05 -1.12
N GLU A 7 -9.30 -7.65 -1.60
CA GLU A 7 -8.42 -8.48 -0.77
C GLU A 7 -7.77 -7.68 0.38
N ILE A 8 -7.33 -6.47 0.11
CA ILE A 8 -6.78 -5.55 1.11
C ILE A 8 -7.87 -5.18 2.13
N GLY A 9 -9.07 -4.81 1.67
CA GLY A 9 -10.21 -4.53 2.53
C GLY A 9 -10.52 -5.71 3.46
N ASN A 10 -10.49 -6.93 2.94
CA ASN A 10 -10.69 -8.15 3.72
C ASN A 10 -9.52 -8.42 4.69
N CYS A 11 -8.28 -8.11 4.31
CA CYS A 11 -7.12 -8.19 5.19
C CYS A 11 -7.30 -7.31 6.44
N TYR A 12 -7.68 -6.04 6.25
CA TYR A 12 -7.91 -5.12 7.37
C TYR A 12 -9.12 -5.49 8.23
N LYS A 13 -10.15 -6.14 7.67
CA LYS A 13 -11.31 -6.64 8.44
C LYS A 13 -10.99 -7.91 9.24
N SER A 14 -10.07 -8.74 8.78
CA SER A 14 -9.77 -10.04 9.41
C SER A 14 -9.03 -9.90 10.74
N ARG A 15 -9.57 -10.51 11.82
CA ARG A 15 -8.87 -10.57 13.12
C ARG A 15 -7.64 -11.48 13.11
N LYS A 16 -7.54 -12.40 12.15
CA LYS A 16 -6.44 -13.38 12.05
C LYS A 16 -5.22 -12.86 11.30
N LYS A 17 -5.34 -11.74 10.58
CA LYS A 17 -4.27 -11.18 9.75
C LYS A 17 -3.56 -10.06 10.50
N ASP A 18 -2.23 -10.09 10.48
CA ASP A 18 -1.42 -8.98 10.98
C ASP A 18 -1.68 -7.72 10.14
N LYS A 19 -1.94 -6.60 10.81
CA LYS A 19 -2.20 -5.31 10.15
C LYS A 19 -0.96 -4.71 9.51
N LEU A 20 0.24 -5.02 10.01
CA LEU A 20 1.48 -4.67 9.31
C LEU A 20 1.58 -5.43 7.98
N TYR A 21 1.22 -6.72 7.95
CA TYR A 21 1.13 -7.48 6.69
C TYR A 21 0.12 -6.83 5.71
N CYS A 22 -1.06 -6.43 6.20
CA CYS A 22 -2.04 -5.73 5.37
C CYS A 22 -1.49 -4.40 4.83
N LEU A 23 -0.74 -3.63 5.63
CA LEU A 23 -0.07 -2.41 5.19
C LEU A 23 0.92 -2.67 4.07
N TYR A 24 1.79 -3.67 4.20
CA TYR A 24 2.77 -4.01 3.17
C TYR A 24 2.08 -4.36 1.84
N PHE A 25 1.01 -5.15 1.90
CA PHE A 25 0.25 -5.53 0.72
C PHE A 25 -0.47 -4.33 0.08
N ASP A 26 -1.12 -3.51 0.90
CA ASP A 26 -1.82 -2.29 0.50
C ASP A 26 -0.90 -1.28 -0.18
N TYR A 27 0.23 -0.97 0.45
CA TYR A 27 1.17 0.01 -0.06
C TYR A 27 1.83 -0.47 -1.37
N THR A 28 2.12 -1.78 -1.47
CA THR A 28 2.61 -2.38 -2.72
C THR A 28 1.59 -2.23 -3.85
N ALA A 29 0.32 -2.54 -3.58
CA ALA A 29 -0.75 -2.41 -4.58
C ALA A 29 -0.96 -0.95 -5.00
N ARG A 30 -0.92 0.00 -4.05
CA ARG A 30 -0.99 1.44 -4.34
C ARG A 30 0.15 1.91 -5.24
N ILE A 31 1.39 1.50 -4.96
CA ILE A 31 2.55 1.84 -5.81
C ILE A 31 2.35 1.29 -7.22
N PHE A 32 1.92 0.04 -7.34
CA PHE A 32 1.66 -0.56 -8.65
C PHE A 32 0.52 0.15 -9.40
N ASP A 33 -0.55 0.52 -8.71
CA ASP A 33 -1.69 1.25 -9.29
C ASP A 33 -1.26 2.58 -9.88
N ALA A 34 -0.51 3.36 -9.11
CA ALA A 34 0.00 4.65 -9.55
C ALA A 34 0.88 4.51 -10.80
N ARG A 35 1.81 3.55 -10.80
CA ARG A 35 2.73 3.31 -11.94
C ARG A 35 1.99 2.84 -13.19
N MET A 36 1.02 1.95 -13.05
CA MET A 36 0.24 1.45 -14.19
C MET A 36 -0.70 2.52 -14.75
N SER A 37 -1.33 3.30 -13.86
CA SER A 37 -2.20 4.41 -14.23
C SER A 37 -1.45 5.46 -15.04
N GLU A 38 -0.25 5.83 -14.59
CA GLU A 38 0.66 6.71 -15.31
C GLU A 38 1.09 6.11 -16.66
N ALA A 39 1.57 4.87 -16.69
CA ALA A 39 2.09 4.24 -17.90
C ALA A 39 1.02 3.99 -18.98
N MET A 40 -0.22 3.69 -18.57
CA MET A 40 -1.32 3.35 -19.47
C MET A 40 -2.31 4.51 -19.69
N ASN A 41 -2.06 5.67 -19.07
CA ASN A 41 -2.97 6.83 -19.09
C ASN A 41 -4.41 6.47 -18.66
N PHE A 42 -4.53 5.62 -17.63
CA PHE A 42 -5.79 5.28 -16.98
C PHE A 42 -5.89 5.98 -15.61
N PRO A 43 -7.10 6.31 -15.14
CA PRO A 43 -7.25 6.87 -13.81
C PRO A 43 -6.86 5.86 -12.73
N ALA A 44 -6.18 6.34 -11.70
CA ALA A 44 -5.89 5.55 -10.51
C ALA A 44 -7.19 5.09 -9.83
N THR A 45 -7.14 3.92 -9.21
CA THR A 45 -8.28 3.37 -8.48
C THR A 45 -8.52 4.22 -7.23
N GLU A 46 -9.75 4.73 -7.05
CA GLU A 46 -10.15 5.56 -5.90
C GLU A 46 -9.87 4.93 -4.53
N PHE A 47 -9.79 3.59 -4.44
CA PHE A 47 -9.41 2.89 -3.21
C PHE A 47 -7.97 3.21 -2.73
N PHE A 48 -7.09 3.57 -3.65
CA PHE A 48 -5.67 3.86 -3.43
C PHE A 48 -5.36 5.36 -3.36
N ASP A 49 -6.38 6.21 -3.29
CA ASP A 49 -6.20 7.64 -3.07
C ASP A 49 -5.44 7.92 -1.77
N ASP A 50 -4.86 9.11 -1.70
CA ASP A 50 -3.98 9.50 -0.61
C ASP A 50 -4.73 9.56 0.72
N GLU A 51 -5.95 10.11 0.70
CA GLU A 51 -6.77 10.30 1.89
C GLU A 51 -7.27 8.96 2.46
N ARG A 52 -7.85 8.05 1.66
CA ARG A 52 -8.35 6.77 2.19
C ARG A 52 -7.21 5.83 2.53
N PHE A 53 -6.07 5.90 1.83
CA PHE A 53 -4.88 5.19 2.25
C PHE A 53 -4.39 5.68 3.63
N ALA A 54 -4.27 6.99 3.81
CA ALA A 54 -3.83 7.56 5.08
C ALA A 54 -4.81 7.19 6.21
N GLU A 55 -6.11 7.42 6.03
CA GLU A 55 -7.14 7.09 7.01
C GLU A 55 -7.08 5.61 7.43
N ARG A 56 -6.99 4.71 6.45
CA ARG A 56 -6.97 3.27 6.69
C ARG A 56 -5.69 2.82 7.39
N THR A 57 -4.53 3.31 6.97
CA THR A 57 -3.25 2.90 7.56
C THR A 57 -3.08 3.47 8.97
N ILE A 58 -3.43 4.74 9.18
CA ILE A 58 -3.43 5.37 10.51
C ILE A 58 -4.38 4.63 11.45
N SER A 59 -5.65 4.46 11.07
CA SER A 59 -6.67 3.87 11.95
C SER A 59 -6.48 2.38 12.23
N LYS A 60 -5.91 1.61 11.30
CA LYS A 60 -5.79 0.15 11.44
C LYS A 60 -4.41 -0.33 11.84
N VAL A 61 -3.36 0.48 11.65
CA VAL A 61 -1.97 0.06 11.87
C VAL A 61 -1.35 0.85 13.02
N TYR A 62 -1.30 2.17 12.88
CA TYR A 62 -0.48 3.01 13.76
C TYR A 62 -1.18 3.40 15.06
N LEU A 63 -2.43 3.88 15.00
CA LEU A 63 -3.18 4.24 16.22
C LEU A 63 -3.31 3.07 17.21
N PRO A 64 -3.63 1.81 16.78
CA PRO A 64 -3.70 0.69 17.71
C PRO A 64 -2.35 0.25 18.31
N ARG A 65 -1.24 0.77 17.78
CA ARG A 65 0.13 0.47 18.25
C ARG A 65 0.76 1.61 19.04
N ASP A 66 -0.01 2.68 19.32
CA ASP A 66 0.46 3.87 20.03
C ASP A 66 1.70 4.51 19.37
N VAL A 67 1.75 4.46 18.03
CA VAL A 67 2.83 5.03 17.23
C VAL A 67 2.49 6.49 16.92
N SER A 68 3.44 7.40 17.14
CA SER A 68 3.26 8.82 16.82
C SER A 68 3.14 9.04 15.30
N MET A 69 2.57 10.18 14.91
CA MET A 69 2.47 10.53 13.49
C MET A 69 3.85 10.66 12.84
N ASP A 70 4.85 11.16 13.56
CA ASP A 70 6.22 11.29 13.05
C ASP A 70 6.87 9.92 12.79
N GLU A 71 6.73 8.98 13.74
CA GLU A 71 7.21 7.60 13.57
C GLU A 71 6.46 6.87 12.44
N ALA A 72 5.14 7.08 12.33
CA ALA A 72 4.34 6.51 11.25
C ALA A 72 4.80 7.04 9.88
N ASN A 73 5.04 8.35 9.77
CA ASN A 73 5.55 8.98 8.55
C ASN A 73 6.96 8.48 8.19
N GLN A 74 7.84 8.37 9.19
CA GLN A 74 9.18 7.81 8.99
C GLN A 74 9.08 6.37 8.46
N HIS A 75 8.27 5.52 9.10
CA HIS A 75 8.09 4.14 8.67
C HIS A 75 7.53 4.04 7.26
N LEU A 76 6.52 4.84 6.90
CA LEU A 76 5.97 4.86 5.53
C LEU A 76 7.01 5.31 4.50
N SER A 77 7.82 6.32 4.83
CA SER A 77 8.88 6.82 3.95
C SER A 77 9.96 5.76 3.70
N GLU A 78 10.47 5.13 4.76
CA GLU A 78 11.44 4.05 4.66
C GLU A 78 10.87 2.85 3.89
N LEU A 79 9.60 2.53 4.14
CA LEU A 79 8.92 1.43 3.48
C LEU A 79 8.75 1.69 1.99
N TYR A 80 8.35 2.91 1.59
CA TYR A 80 8.22 3.28 0.19
C TYR A 80 9.53 3.07 -0.57
N GLY A 81 10.68 3.48 0.00
CA GLY A 81 11.99 3.24 -0.58
C GLY A 81 12.28 1.74 -0.79
N LYS A 82 11.98 0.91 0.21
CA LYS A 82 12.18 -0.56 0.12
C LYS A 82 11.27 -1.22 -0.90
N LEU A 83 9.98 -0.82 -0.95
CA LEU A 83 9.00 -1.42 -1.86
C LEU A 83 9.28 -1.04 -3.31
N THR A 84 9.56 0.23 -3.59
CA THR A 84 9.87 0.68 -4.94
C THR A 84 11.12 -0.02 -5.50
N GLN A 85 12.18 -0.18 -4.70
CA GLN A 85 13.35 -0.96 -5.10
C GLN A 85 12.98 -2.40 -5.52
N LYS A 86 12.12 -3.08 -4.75
CA LYS A 86 11.71 -4.47 -5.03
C LYS A 86 10.77 -4.60 -6.23
N ILE A 87 9.88 -3.63 -6.43
CA ILE A 87 8.93 -3.62 -7.55
C ILE A 87 9.69 -3.38 -8.87
N SER A 88 10.61 -2.41 -8.90
CA SER A 88 11.41 -2.09 -10.08
C SER A 88 12.23 -3.29 -10.58
N VAL A 89 12.86 -4.05 -9.67
CA VAL A 89 13.67 -5.24 -10.04
C VAL A 89 12.84 -6.34 -10.73
N LYS A 90 11.54 -6.46 -10.43
CA LYS A 90 10.68 -7.51 -10.99
C LYS A 90 10.07 -7.17 -12.35
N ILE A 91 9.81 -5.89 -12.64
CA ILE A 91 9.21 -5.48 -13.92
C ILE A 91 10.23 -5.66 -15.05
N TYR A 92 11.52 -5.40 -14.83
CA TYR A 92 12.55 -5.60 -15.87
C TYR A 92 12.90 -7.06 -16.14
N THR A 93 12.62 -7.99 -15.22
CA THR A 93 12.92 -9.42 -15.40
C THR A 93 11.77 -10.22 -16.02
N SER A 94 10.63 -9.58 -16.30
CA SER A 94 9.46 -10.20 -16.93
C SER A 94 9.19 -9.71 -18.37
N VAL A 95 10.14 -8.95 -18.95
CA VAL A 95 10.12 -8.45 -20.34
C VAL A 95 11.34 -8.97 -21.13
N GLN A 96 11.86 -10.15 -20.79
CA GLN A 96 12.86 -10.88 -21.58
C GLN A 96 12.38 -12.29 -21.88
#